data_AF-A0AAW2YJN1-F1
#
_entry.id   AF-A0AAW2YJN1-F1
#
_cell.length_a   1.000
_cell.length_b   1.000
_cell.length_c   1.000
_cell.angle_alpha   90.00
_cell.angle_beta   90.00
_cell.angle_gamma   90.00
#
_symmetry.space_group_name_H-M   'P 1'
#
loop_
_entity.id
_entity.type
_entity.pdbx_description
1 polymer ?
#
loop_
_entity_poly.entity_id
_entity_poly.type
_entity_poly.pdbx_seq_one_letter_code
_entity_poly.pdbx_strand_id
1 'polypeptide(L)'
;MTQEDSFKYTNLDLSNIDGRGLKFICDGSLCRVGKHLRMLGVDCVYNSSINMNYLLFLARKDDLVILTKNRGMVKHIISQKKNHEARKLRNESNHVDEDTEEVKQWKTDRSEWIAREREQNKDFDNDEIEEEEEEEQEEFYEYKFYFVKSVKNLNMIDEVVNVFKISFIPEKVFSICLKCNNKILPVEKEEVKGQVYDNVYNKYDEFFRCTNCKQVYWGPDDKNQNFATALDFASKYSYKPSTV
;
A
#
# COMPACT_ATOMS: atom_id res chain seq x y z
N MET A 1 -16.97 -8.41 -20.55
CA MET A 1 -16.27 -7.15 -20.19
C MET A 1 -15.63 -6.62 -21.47
N THR A 2 -15.98 -5.42 -21.90
CA THR A 2 -15.39 -4.79 -23.09
C THR A 2 -13.95 -4.38 -22.77
N GLN A 3 -13.13 -4.19 -23.81
CA GLN A 3 -11.72 -3.80 -23.69
C GLN A 3 -11.56 -2.43 -22.99
N GLU A 4 -12.56 -1.55 -23.10
CA GLU A 4 -12.64 -0.24 -22.43
C GLU A 4 -12.81 -0.32 -20.91
N ASP A 5 -13.48 -1.36 -20.39
CA ASP A 5 -13.63 -1.55 -18.94
C ASP A 5 -12.31 -1.94 -18.27
N SER A 6 -11.35 -2.50 -19.01
CA SER A 6 -10.10 -3.02 -18.45
C SER A 6 -9.22 -1.92 -17.81
N PHE A 7 -9.11 -0.76 -18.48
CA PHE A 7 -8.37 0.41 -17.99
C PHE A 7 -8.99 1.07 -16.74
N LYS A 8 -10.27 0.79 -16.46
CA LYS A 8 -10.96 1.33 -15.27
C LYS A 8 -10.62 0.56 -14.01
N TYR A 9 -10.13 -0.67 -14.11
CA TYR A 9 -10.00 -1.59 -12.98
C TYR A 9 -8.56 -2.06 -12.75
N THR A 10 -7.59 -1.56 -13.50
CA THR A 10 -6.14 -1.74 -13.29
C THR A 10 -5.39 -0.76 -14.17
N ASN A 11 -4.21 -0.30 -13.75
CA ASN A 11 -3.27 0.44 -14.61
C ASN A 11 -1.93 -0.29 -14.82
N LEU A 12 -1.89 -1.58 -14.50
CA LEU A 12 -0.74 -2.44 -14.65
C LEU A 12 -0.78 -3.22 -15.97
N ASP A 13 0.37 -3.39 -16.63
CA ASP A 13 0.52 -4.38 -17.70
C ASP A 13 0.60 -5.80 -17.09
N LEU A 14 -0.56 -6.45 -17.02
CA LEU A 14 -0.68 -7.79 -16.44
C LEU A 14 -0.10 -8.90 -17.33
N SER A 15 0.21 -8.63 -18.60
CA SER A 15 0.76 -9.66 -19.49
C SER A 15 2.19 -10.06 -19.09
N ASN A 16 2.96 -9.07 -18.64
CA ASN A 16 4.38 -9.21 -18.26
C ASN A 16 4.64 -9.13 -16.76
N ILE A 17 3.59 -9.07 -15.93
CA ILE A 17 3.76 -8.97 -14.48
C ILE A 17 4.22 -10.31 -13.88
N ASP A 18 5.21 -10.23 -12.98
CA ASP A 18 5.61 -11.28 -12.05
C ASP A 18 5.56 -10.66 -10.65
N GLY A 19 4.85 -11.32 -9.74
CA GLY A 19 4.68 -10.88 -8.34
C GLY A 19 5.95 -10.98 -7.52
N ARG A 20 7.02 -11.61 -8.02
CA ARG A 20 8.32 -11.63 -7.36
C ARG A 20 8.88 -10.22 -7.21
N GLY A 21 9.09 -9.81 -5.96
CA GLY A 21 9.66 -8.49 -5.63
C GLY A 21 8.63 -7.36 -5.57
N LEU A 22 7.37 -7.62 -5.95
CA LEU A 22 6.30 -6.65 -5.72
C LEU A 22 5.94 -6.59 -4.24
N LYS A 23 5.62 -5.38 -3.80
CA LYS A 23 5.04 -5.09 -2.49
C LYS A 23 3.62 -4.60 -2.69
N PHE A 24 2.73 -4.99 -1.79
CA PHE A 24 1.31 -4.69 -1.92
C PHE A 24 0.81 -3.81 -0.77
N ILE A 25 -0.27 -3.09 -1.01
CA ILE A 25 -1.07 -2.49 0.05
C ILE A 25 -2.55 -2.80 -0.16
N CYS A 26 -3.19 -3.38 0.84
CA CYS A 26 -4.61 -3.72 0.82
C CYS A 26 -5.42 -2.68 1.58
N ASP A 27 -6.53 -2.22 1.00
CA ASP A 27 -7.55 -1.49 1.74
C ASP A 27 -8.27 -2.39 2.77
N GLY A 28 -9.14 -1.78 3.59
CA GLY A 28 -9.92 -2.49 4.60
C GLY A 28 -10.77 -3.65 4.05
N SER A 29 -11.17 -3.61 2.77
CA SER A 29 -11.98 -4.65 2.14
C SER A 29 -11.19 -5.93 1.80
N LEU A 30 -9.85 -5.84 1.77
CA LEU A 30 -8.95 -6.92 1.37
C LEU A 30 -7.93 -7.32 2.46
N CYS A 31 -8.18 -6.98 3.73
CA CYS A 31 -7.29 -7.35 4.83
C CYS A 31 -7.01 -8.87 4.92
N ARG A 32 -7.98 -9.71 4.57
CA ARG A 32 -7.77 -11.18 4.53
C ARG A 32 -6.78 -11.57 3.44
N VAL A 33 -6.92 -10.99 2.25
CA VAL A 33 -5.96 -11.20 1.15
C VAL A 33 -4.56 -10.74 1.58
N GLY A 34 -4.45 -9.56 2.21
CA GLY A 34 -3.18 -9.07 2.75
C GLY A 34 -2.56 -10.03 3.79
N LYS A 35 -3.38 -10.62 4.66
CA LYS A 35 -2.92 -11.65 5.60
C LYS A 35 -2.38 -12.88 4.87
N HIS A 36 -3.07 -13.39 3.86
CA HIS A 36 -2.61 -14.55 3.08
C HIS A 36 -1.32 -14.26 2.30
N LEU A 37 -1.20 -13.07 1.71
CA LEU A 37 0.05 -12.62 1.09
C LEU A 37 1.20 -12.64 2.10
N ARG A 38 0.99 -12.10 3.32
CA ARG A 38 2.02 -12.17 4.37
C ARG A 38 2.36 -13.60 4.78
N MET A 39 1.38 -14.49 4.84
CA MET A 39 1.62 -15.91 5.14
C MET A 39 2.47 -16.61 4.06
N LEU A 40 2.33 -16.21 2.79
CA LEU A 40 3.17 -16.66 1.68
C LEU A 40 4.57 -16.01 1.66
N GLY A 41 4.86 -15.10 2.60
CA GLY A 41 6.12 -14.34 2.62
C GLY A 41 6.17 -13.17 1.64
N VAL A 42 5.03 -12.75 1.12
CA VAL A 42 4.90 -11.59 0.23
C VAL A 42 4.70 -10.33 1.08
N ASP A 43 5.52 -9.32 0.81
CA ASP A 43 5.43 -8.00 1.46
C ASP A 43 4.07 -7.37 1.13
N CYS A 44 3.26 -7.16 2.17
CA CYS A 44 1.95 -6.55 2.02
C CYS A 44 1.61 -5.70 3.23
N VAL A 45 1.31 -4.42 3.04
CA VAL A 45 0.71 -3.58 4.07
C VAL A 45 -0.80 -3.84 4.09
N TYR A 46 -1.35 -4.14 5.26
CA TYR A 46 -2.79 -4.16 5.44
C TYR A 46 -3.14 -3.70 6.86
N ASN A 47 -4.21 -2.92 6.96
CA ASN A 47 -4.80 -2.50 8.22
C ASN A 47 -6.27 -2.15 7.97
N SER A 48 -7.19 -2.74 8.75
CA SER A 48 -8.63 -2.52 8.60
C SER A 48 -9.06 -1.06 8.80
N SER A 49 -8.24 -0.28 9.49
CA SER A 49 -8.51 1.10 9.87
C SER A 49 -7.67 2.12 9.07
N ILE A 50 -6.93 1.68 8.05
CA ILE A 50 -6.17 2.60 7.20
C ILE A 50 -7.13 3.48 6.40
N ASN A 51 -6.96 4.81 6.48
CA ASN A 51 -7.73 5.73 5.67
C ASN A 51 -7.13 5.83 4.24
N MET A 52 -7.91 6.34 3.29
CA MET A 52 -7.51 6.40 1.88
C MET A 52 -6.27 7.27 1.67
N ASN A 53 -6.19 8.45 2.29
CA ASN A 53 -5.07 9.38 2.10
C ASN A 53 -3.75 8.78 2.58
N TYR A 54 -3.75 8.15 3.75
CA TYR A 54 -2.56 7.50 4.29
C TYR A 54 -2.19 6.23 3.50
N LEU A 55 -3.17 5.47 3.00
CA LEU A 55 -2.92 4.37 2.08
C LEU A 55 -2.22 4.84 0.80
N LEU A 56 -2.73 5.92 0.18
CA LEU A 56 -2.11 6.50 -1.01
C LEU A 56 -0.71 7.03 -0.71
N PHE A 57 -0.53 7.74 0.41
CA PHE A 57 0.80 8.18 0.85
C PHE A 57 1.79 7.01 0.96
N LEU A 58 1.43 5.90 1.63
CA LEU A 58 2.29 4.73 1.72
C LEU A 58 2.54 4.08 0.35
N ALA A 59 1.52 4.02 -0.51
CA ALA A 59 1.66 3.47 -1.85
C ALA A 59 2.67 4.27 -2.69
N ARG A 60 2.63 5.61 -2.61
CA ARG A 60 3.61 6.50 -3.24
C ARG A 60 4.99 6.34 -2.64
N LYS A 61 5.09 6.43 -1.31
CA LYS A 61 6.35 6.43 -0.58
C LYS A 61 7.16 5.14 -0.80
N ASP A 62 6.49 4.00 -0.74
CA ASP A 62 7.14 2.69 -0.76
C ASP A 62 6.96 1.92 -2.09
N ASP A 63 6.44 2.59 -3.13
CA ASP A 63 6.14 2.04 -4.47
C ASP A 63 5.28 0.76 -4.43
N LEU A 64 4.19 0.81 -3.65
CA LEU A 64 3.32 -0.35 -3.39
C LEU A 64 2.22 -0.47 -4.46
N VAL A 65 1.94 -1.70 -4.86
CA VAL A 65 0.75 -2.02 -5.66
C VAL A 65 -0.49 -2.03 -4.77
N ILE A 66 -1.43 -1.12 -5.04
CA ILE A 66 -2.69 -1.03 -4.32
C ILE A 66 -3.63 -2.15 -4.77
N LEU A 67 -4.02 -3.02 -3.84
CA LEU A 67 -5.11 -3.97 -4.02
C LEU A 67 -6.38 -3.41 -3.39
N THR A 68 -7.46 -3.32 -4.17
CA THR A 68 -8.71 -2.71 -3.70
C THR A 68 -9.96 -3.30 -4.33
N LYS A 69 -11.08 -3.20 -3.61
CA LYS A 69 -12.44 -3.35 -4.18
C LYS A 69 -13.26 -2.07 -4.09
N ASN A 70 -12.67 -1.01 -3.57
CA ASN A 70 -13.30 0.29 -3.41
C ASN A 70 -13.25 1.06 -4.74
N ARG A 71 -14.39 1.06 -5.45
CA ARG A 71 -14.55 1.84 -6.69
C ARG A 71 -14.33 3.33 -6.49
N GLY A 72 -14.63 3.87 -5.30
CA GLY A 72 -14.39 5.27 -4.95
C GLY A 72 -12.90 5.60 -4.95
N MET A 73 -12.07 4.73 -4.38
CA MET A 73 -10.61 4.89 -4.39
C MET A 73 -10.04 4.82 -5.82
N VAL A 74 -10.50 3.86 -6.62
CA VAL A 74 -10.07 3.77 -8.03
C VAL A 74 -10.48 5.02 -8.83
N LYS A 75 -11.71 5.51 -8.65
CA LYS A 75 -12.16 6.77 -9.26
C LYS A 75 -11.30 7.96 -8.81
N HIS A 76 -10.94 8.01 -7.53
CA HIS A 76 -10.08 9.05 -6.98
C HIS A 76 -8.70 9.03 -7.66
N ILE A 77 -8.03 7.87 -7.73
CA ILE A 77 -6.73 7.71 -8.40
C ILE A 77 -6.80 8.15 -9.88
N ILE A 78 -7.82 7.67 -10.62
CA ILE A 78 -8.00 8.04 -12.03
C ILE A 78 -8.26 9.55 -12.18
N SER A 79 -9.04 10.15 -11.27
CA SER A 79 -9.32 11.58 -11.28
C SER A 79 -8.05 12.41 -11.04
N GLN A 80 -7.18 11.97 -10.13
CA GLN A 80 -5.90 12.66 -9.87
C GLN A 80 -5.03 12.71 -11.13
N LYS A 81 -4.91 11.59 -11.85
CA LYS A 81 -4.19 11.51 -13.13
C LYS A 81 -4.74 12.48 -14.18
N LYS A 82 -6.06 12.48 -14.39
CA LYS A 82 -6.70 13.39 -15.35
C LYS A 82 -6.51 14.86 -14.99
N ASN A 83 -6.61 15.20 -13.70
CA ASN A 83 -6.41 16.56 -13.23
C ASN A 83 -4.97 17.03 -13.44
N HIS A 84 -3.99 16.15 -13.18
CA HIS A 84 -2.59 16.42 -13.46
C HIS A 84 -2.31 16.61 -14.95
N GLU A 85 -2.79 15.71 -15.82
CA GLU A 85 -2.66 15.82 -17.28
C GLU A 85 -3.28 17.12 -17.80
N ALA A 86 -4.46 17.50 -17.30
CA ALA A 86 -5.12 18.75 -17.67
C ALA A 86 -4.35 19.99 -17.18
N ARG A 87 -3.73 19.95 -15.99
CA ARG A 87 -2.84 21.02 -15.48
C ARG A 87 -1.60 21.15 -16.36
N LYS A 88 -0.96 20.03 -16.70
CA LYS A 88 0.22 19.99 -17.58
C LYS A 88 -0.08 20.62 -18.93
N LEU A 89 -1.16 20.20 -19.59
CA LEU A 89 -1.60 20.78 -20.87
C LEU A 89 -1.89 22.29 -20.76
N ARG A 90 -2.52 22.74 -19.66
CA ARG A 90 -2.73 24.17 -19.43
C ARG A 90 -1.44 24.93 -19.23
N ASN A 91 -0.48 24.40 -18.48
CA ASN A 91 0.80 25.06 -18.24
C ASN A 91 1.67 25.09 -19.51
N GLU A 92 1.62 24.04 -20.33
CA GLU A 92 2.25 23.99 -21.66
C GLU A 92 1.59 24.98 -22.65
N SER A 93 0.27 25.17 -22.55
CA SER A 93 -0.48 26.14 -23.37
C SER A 93 -0.34 27.58 -22.88
N ASN A 94 -0.16 27.77 -21.56
CA ASN A 94 0.08 29.05 -20.91
C ASN A 94 1.58 29.38 -20.81
N HIS A 95 2.38 29.01 -21.83
CA HIS A 95 3.65 29.71 -22.07
C HIS A 95 3.32 31.18 -22.40
N VAL A 96 3.04 31.96 -21.35
CA VAL A 96 3.27 33.40 -21.33
C VAL A 96 4.77 33.53 -21.26
N ASP A 97 5.39 34.22 -22.22
CA ASP A 97 6.80 34.59 -22.12
C ASP A 97 7.03 35.20 -20.72
N GLU A 98 7.69 34.47 -19.82
CA GLU A 98 7.99 34.95 -18.46
C GLU A 98 8.85 36.22 -18.49
N ASP A 99 9.47 36.49 -19.63
CA ASP A 99 10.24 37.68 -19.95
C ASP A 99 9.42 38.88 -20.41
N THR A 100 8.10 38.76 -20.53
CA THR A 100 7.24 39.91 -20.83
C THR A 100 7.25 40.91 -19.68
N GLU A 101 7.31 42.18 -20.04
CA GLU A 101 7.46 43.27 -19.07
C GLU A 101 6.26 43.40 -18.12
N GLU A 102 5.07 42.95 -18.54
CA GLU A 102 3.89 42.86 -17.69
C GLU A 102 4.03 41.82 -16.56
N VAL A 103 4.61 40.66 -16.84
CA VAL A 103 4.81 39.59 -15.83
C VAL A 103 5.90 40.00 -14.83
N LYS A 104 6.96 40.67 -15.31
CA LYS A 104 8.02 41.24 -14.47
C LYS A 104 7.49 42.34 -13.55
N GLN A 105 6.67 43.24 -14.08
CA GLN A 105 6.03 44.29 -13.30
C GLN A 105 5.10 43.68 -12.23
N TRP A 106 4.25 42.70 -12.58
CA TRP A 106 3.36 42.06 -11.62
C TRP A 106 4.10 41.32 -10.50
N LYS A 107 5.19 40.60 -10.81
CA LYS A 107 6.03 39.96 -9.79
C LYS A 107 6.62 40.99 -8.83
N THR A 108 7.07 42.14 -9.35
CA THR A 108 7.60 43.27 -8.55
C THR A 108 6.50 43.89 -7.67
N ASP A 109 5.34 44.19 -8.25
CA ASP A 109 4.19 44.78 -7.56
C ASP A 109 3.69 43.87 -6.42
N ARG A 110 3.67 42.55 -6.64
CA ARG A 110 3.30 41.55 -5.62
C ARG A 110 4.30 41.53 -4.46
N SER A 111 5.60 41.52 -4.75
CA SER A 111 6.65 41.55 -3.72
C SER A 111 6.61 42.83 -2.89
N GLU A 112 6.41 43.99 -3.54
CA GLU A 112 6.26 45.28 -2.84
C GLU A 112 4.98 45.36 -2.01
N TRP A 113 3.88 44.77 -2.48
CA TRP A 113 2.64 44.68 -1.73
C TRP A 113 2.80 43.83 -0.46
N ILE A 114 3.38 42.62 -0.57
CA ILE A 114 3.65 41.74 0.58
C ILE A 114 4.56 42.45 1.60
N ALA A 115 5.59 43.16 1.14
CA ALA A 115 6.48 43.92 2.02
C ALA A 115 5.75 45.05 2.78
N ARG A 116 4.87 45.80 2.09
CA ARG A 116 4.04 46.83 2.72
C ARG A 116 3.05 46.24 3.74
N GLU A 117 2.43 45.12 3.40
CA GLU A 117 1.49 44.45 4.31
C GLU A 117 2.21 43.95 5.58
N ARG A 118 3.44 43.42 5.45
CA ARG A 118 4.29 42.99 6.58
C ARG A 118 4.74 44.17 7.46
N GLU A 119 4.96 45.35 6.90
CA GLU A 119 5.32 46.54 7.68
C GLU A 119 4.14 47.14 8.46
N GLN A 120 2.92 47.02 7.91
CA GLN A 120 1.71 47.58 8.51
C GLN A 120 1.07 46.66 9.56
N ASN A 121 1.32 45.34 9.50
CA ASN A 121 0.76 44.35 10.42
C ASN A 121 1.81 43.82 11.41
N LYS A 122 2.30 44.68 12.31
CA LYS A 122 3.36 44.36 13.30
C LYS A 122 2.93 43.48 14.50
N ASP A 123 1.66 43.07 14.57
CA ASP A 123 1.11 42.30 15.70
C ASP A 123 0.56 40.90 15.29
N PHE A 124 0.95 40.37 14.12
CA PHE A 124 0.67 38.98 13.79
C PHE A 124 1.84 38.11 14.24
N ASP A 125 1.62 37.25 15.24
CA ASP A 125 2.59 36.25 15.71
C ASP A 125 3.16 35.49 14.50
N ASN A 126 4.45 35.72 14.24
CA ASN A 126 5.09 35.36 12.98
C ASN A 126 5.90 34.06 13.08
N ASP A 127 5.39 33.10 13.85
CA ASP A 127 5.90 31.72 13.88
C ASP A 127 5.15 30.79 12.89
N GLU A 128 4.17 31.31 12.14
CA GLU A 128 3.30 30.51 11.26
C GLU A 128 3.41 30.81 9.75
N ILE A 129 4.32 31.69 9.32
CA ILE A 129 4.54 31.95 7.88
C ILE A 129 6.04 32.08 7.57
N GLU A 130 6.81 31.07 7.98
CA GLU A 130 7.76 30.47 7.04
C GLU A 130 6.97 29.51 6.14
N GLU A 131 6.02 30.06 5.37
CA GLU A 131 5.75 29.51 4.04
C GLU A 131 7.01 29.82 3.23
N GLU A 132 8.08 29.05 3.50
CA GLU A 132 8.90 28.58 2.41
C GLU A 132 7.91 27.96 1.43
N GLU A 133 7.52 28.75 0.42
CA GLU A 133 7.06 28.28 -0.87
C GLU A 133 8.19 27.43 -1.50
N GLU A 134 8.68 26.41 -0.79
CA GLU A 134 8.82 25.12 -1.42
C GLU A 134 7.38 24.68 -1.72
N GLU A 135 6.81 25.27 -2.78
CA GLU A 135 5.98 24.48 -3.68
C GLU A 135 6.87 23.28 -4.05
N GLU A 136 6.89 22.24 -3.21
CA GLU A 136 7.24 20.90 -3.64
C GLU A 136 6.34 20.73 -4.85
N GLN A 137 6.89 20.93 -6.04
CA GLN A 137 6.24 20.67 -7.30
C GLN A 137 5.78 19.24 -7.16
N GLU A 138 4.51 19.05 -6.78
CA GLU A 138 4.08 17.81 -6.15
C GLU A 138 4.15 16.75 -7.24
N GLU A 139 5.31 16.08 -7.30
CA GLU A 139 5.69 15.32 -8.49
C GLU A 139 4.63 14.26 -8.68
N PHE A 140 3.94 14.30 -9.82
CA PHE A 140 2.78 13.45 -10.01
C PHE A 140 3.21 12.00 -9.94
N TYR A 141 2.69 11.31 -8.94
CA TYR A 141 2.95 9.89 -8.77
C TYR A 141 1.84 9.07 -9.42
N GLU A 142 2.21 8.27 -10.42
CA GLU A 142 1.30 7.33 -11.04
C GLU A 142 1.16 6.07 -10.17
N TYR A 143 0.09 6.03 -9.37
CA TYR A 143 -0.23 4.89 -8.51
C TYR A 143 -0.42 3.59 -9.28
N LYS A 144 0.29 2.54 -8.89
CA LYS A 144 0.04 1.17 -9.33
C LYS A 144 -1.14 0.58 -8.56
N PHE A 145 -2.19 0.14 -9.25
CA PHE A 145 -3.34 -0.48 -8.59
C PHE A 145 -3.99 -1.61 -9.39
N TYR A 146 -4.62 -2.53 -8.66
CA TYR A 146 -5.44 -3.60 -9.20
C TYR A 146 -6.76 -3.70 -8.42
N PHE A 147 -7.87 -3.64 -9.17
CA PHE A 147 -9.21 -3.83 -8.63
C PHE A 147 -9.57 -5.32 -8.61
N VAL A 148 -9.75 -5.88 -7.42
CA VAL A 148 -10.12 -7.30 -7.24
C VAL A 148 -11.59 -7.51 -7.60
N LYS A 149 -11.83 -8.36 -8.60
CA LYS A 149 -13.16 -8.56 -9.21
C LYS A 149 -14.00 -9.59 -8.44
N SER A 150 -13.35 -10.52 -7.76
CA SER A 150 -13.99 -11.65 -7.07
C SER A 150 -14.85 -11.24 -5.89
N VAL A 151 -16.00 -11.90 -5.73
CA VAL A 151 -17.02 -11.56 -4.71
C VAL A 151 -16.88 -12.34 -3.40
N LYS A 152 -16.32 -13.57 -3.43
CA LYS A 152 -16.07 -14.43 -2.25
C LYS A 152 -14.59 -14.46 -1.86
N ASN A 153 -14.28 -14.61 -0.57
CA ASN A 153 -12.90 -14.53 -0.05
C ASN A 153 -11.93 -15.55 -0.66
N LEU A 154 -12.37 -16.80 -0.84
CA LEU A 154 -11.58 -17.85 -1.50
C LEU A 154 -11.15 -17.38 -2.91
N ASN A 155 -12.13 -16.90 -3.67
CA ASN A 155 -11.89 -16.42 -5.03
C ASN A 155 -10.99 -15.17 -5.07
N MET A 156 -10.96 -14.35 -4.01
CA MET A 156 -10.15 -13.12 -4.00
C MET A 156 -8.65 -13.38 -3.90
N ILE A 157 -8.23 -14.28 -3.00
CA ILE A 157 -6.80 -14.62 -2.91
C ILE A 157 -6.35 -15.40 -4.15
N ASP A 158 -7.17 -16.31 -4.65
CA ASP A 158 -6.88 -17.07 -5.88
C ASP A 158 -6.72 -16.14 -7.09
N GLU A 159 -7.58 -15.13 -7.20
CA GLU A 159 -7.46 -14.10 -8.23
C GLU A 159 -6.12 -13.37 -8.13
N VAL A 160 -5.75 -12.89 -6.95
CA VAL A 160 -4.49 -12.15 -6.76
C VAL A 160 -3.28 -13.03 -7.02
N VAL A 161 -3.27 -14.28 -6.52
CA VAL A 161 -2.18 -15.24 -6.77
C VAL A 161 -2.02 -15.51 -8.26
N ASN A 162 -3.12 -15.71 -9.00
CA ASN A 162 -3.07 -15.97 -10.43
C ASN A 162 -2.66 -14.75 -11.25
N VAL A 163 -3.27 -13.59 -10.98
CA VAL A 163 -3.00 -12.33 -11.71
C VAL A 163 -1.54 -11.92 -11.57
N PHE A 164 -1.01 -11.99 -10.35
CA PHE A 164 0.37 -11.62 -10.06
C PHE A 164 1.34 -12.82 -10.12
N LYS A 165 0.89 -14.00 -10.58
CA LYS A 165 1.73 -15.22 -10.72
C LYS A 165 2.55 -15.54 -9.45
N ILE A 166 1.96 -15.34 -8.27
CA ILE A 166 2.64 -15.50 -6.99
C ILE A 166 3.06 -16.97 -6.84
N SER A 167 4.37 -17.18 -6.74
CA SER A 167 4.95 -18.50 -6.57
C SER A 167 4.93 -18.93 -5.10
N PHE A 168 4.71 -20.22 -4.84
CA PHE A 168 4.95 -20.79 -3.52
C PHE A 168 6.46 -21.03 -3.35
N ILE A 169 7.03 -20.44 -2.31
CA ILE A 169 8.46 -20.56 -1.97
C ILE A 169 8.51 -21.04 -0.52
N PRO A 170 8.77 -22.33 -0.25
CA PRO A 170 8.70 -22.92 1.09
C PRO A 170 9.45 -22.11 2.16
N GLU A 171 10.63 -21.60 1.82
CA GLU A 171 11.52 -20.88 2.72
C GLU A 171 11.00 -19.47 3.10
N LYS A 172 10.06 -18.93 2.33
CA LYS A 172 9.45 -17.61 2.60
C LYS A 172 8.14 -17.72 3.37
N VAL A 173 7.49 -18.88 3.35
CA VAL A 173 6.21 -19.10 4.02
C VAL A 173 6.41 -18.89 5.52
N PHE A 174 5.49 -18.14 6.14
CA PHE A 174 5.58 -17.75 7.55
C PHE A 174 6.89 -17.04 7.96
N SER A 175 7.60 -16.40 7.02
CA SER A 175 8.85 -15.68 7.34
C SER A 175 8.65 -14.20 7.75
N ILE A 176 7.43 -13.67 7.63
CA ILE A 176 7.10 -12.28 7.92
C ILE A 176 5.93 -12.13 8.89
N CYS A 177 5.97 -11.05 9.66
CA CYS A 177 5.05 -10.79 10.75
C CYS A 177 3.68 -10.40 10.21
N LEU A 178 2.65 -11.17 10.56
CA LEU A 178 1.27 -10.85 10.20
C LEU A 178 0.79 -9.51 10.79
N LYS A 179 1.41 -9.01 11.87
CA LYS A 179 1.06 -7.73 12.49
C LYS A 179 1.74 -6.54 11.80
N CYS A 180 3.06 -6.57 11.65
CA CYS A 180 3.84 -5.40 11.21
C CYS A 180 4.68 -5.59 9.94
N ASN A 181 4.59 -6.73 9.26
CA ASN A 181 5.31 -7.04 8.01
C ASN A 181 6.83 -7.30 8.14
N ASN A 182 7.46 -7.00 9.29
CA ASN A 182 8.89 -7.30 9.49
C ASN A 182 9.17 -8.80 9.59
N LYS A 183 10.42 -9.20 9.33
CA LYS A 183 10.88 -10.59 9.47
C LYS A 183 10.59 -11.15 10.85
N ILE A 184 10.18 -12.42 10.90
CA ILE A 184 10.17 -13.22 12.12
C ILE A 184 11.36 -14.18 12.09
N LEU A 185 11.99 -14.37 13.23
CA LEU A 185 13.15 -15.24 13.38
C LEU A 185 12.87 -16.31 14.43
N PRO A 186 13.48 -17.51 14.34
CA PRO A 186 13.40 -18.51 15.38
C PRO A 186 13.80 -17.93 16.74
N VAL A 187 13.16 -18.41 17.80
CA VAL A 187 13.48 -18.06 19.18
C VAL A 187 13.41 -19.31 20.05
N GLU A 188 14.30 -19.41 21.03
CA GLU A 188 14.34 -20.53 21.96
C GLU A 188 13.03 -20.63 22.75
N LYS A 189 12.57 -21.86 23.01
CA LYS A 189 11.29 -22.14 23.66
C LYS A 189 11.24 -21.51 25.06
N GLU A 190 12.34 -21.59 25.80
CA GLU A 190 12.48 -21.06 27.14
C GLU A 190 12.26 -19.54 27.19
N GLU A 191 12.69 -18.82 26.14
CA GLU A 191 12.54 -17.36 26.05
C GLU A 191 11.10 -16.88 25.85
N VAL A 192 10.20 -17.74 25.38
CA VAL A 192 8.79 -17.38 25.14
C VAL A 192 7.87 -17.82 26.27
N LYS A 193 8.40 -18.47 27.31
CA LYS A 193 7.63 -18.89 28.47
C LYS A 193 6.95 -17.69 29.14
N GLY A 194 5.65 -17.79 29.37
CA GLY A 194 4.82 -16.71 29.93
C GLY A 194 4.45 -15.59 28.95
N GLN A 195 4.93 -15.63 27.69
CA GLN A 195 4.50 -14.71 26.62
C GLN A 195 3.39 -15.31 25.73
N VAL A 196 3.21 -16.63 25.80
CA VAL A 196 2.14 -17.37 25.13
C VAL A 196 1.32 -18.12 26.17
N TYR A 197 0.09 -18.50 25.84
CA TYR A 197 -0.73 -19.33 26.71
C TYR A 197 -0.09 -20.69 26.97
N ASP A 198 -0.27 -21.24 28.17
CA ASP A 198 0.37 -22.49 28.60
C ASP A 198 0.06 -23.67 27.67
N ASN A 199 -1.17 -23.75 27.13
CA ASN A 199 -1.55 -24.78 26.18
C ASN A 199 -0.77 -24.69 24.85
N VAL A 200 -0.40 -23.48 24.41
CA VAL A 200 0.45 -23.27 23.24
C VAL A 200 1.89 -23.65 23.58
N TYR A 201 2.41 -23.16 24.72
CA TYR A 201 3.77 -23.47 25.18
C TYR A 201 4.03 -24.98 25.29
N ASN A 202 3.06 -25.71 25.85
CA ASN A 202 3.16 -27.16 26.06
C ASN A 202 2.99 -27.96 24.76
N LYS A 203 2.27 -27.42 23.76
CA LYS A 203 1.96 -28.13 22.51
C LYS A 203 3.03 -28.00 21.43
N TYR A 204 3.68 -26.84 21.31
CA TYR A 204 4.63 -26.57 20.23
C TYR A 204 6.07 -26.52 20.73
N ASP A 205 7.01 -26.94 19.89
CA ASP A 205 8.46 -26.88 20.19
C ASP A 205 9.19 -25.78 19.42
N GLU A 206 8.57 -25.25 18.36
CA GLU A 206 9.18 -24.25 17.48
C GLU A 206 8.43 -22.92 17.62
N PHE A 207 9.17 -21.89 17.99
CA PHE A 207 8.66 -20.54 18.16
C PHE A 207 9.45 -19.54 17.31
N PHE A 208 8.77 -18.48 16.91
CA PHE A 208 9.33 -17.40 16.13
C PHE A 208 8.94 -16.06 16.75
N ARG A 209 9.85 -15.10 16.75
CA ARG A 209 9.62 -13.74 17.28
C ARG A 209 9.84 -12.71 16.18
N CYS A 210 8.91 -11.77 16.08
CA CYS A 210 9.09 -10.63 15.19
C CYS A 210 10.25 -9.74 15.64
N THR A 211 11.11 -9.37 14.70
CA THR A 211 12.26 -8.46 14.92
C THR A 211 11.84 -7.06 15.37
N ASN A 212 10.68 -6.58 14.94
CA ASN A 212 10.15 -5.26 15.25
C ASN A 212 9.16 -5.28 16.42
N CYS A 213 7.93 -5.75 16.21
CA CYS A 213 6.84 -5.65 17.20
C CYS A 213 6.86 -6.72 18.31
N LYS A 214 7.87 -7.60 18.31
CA LYS A 214 8.08 -8.70 19.28
C LYS A 214 6.94 -9.73 19.40
N GLN A 215 5.95 -9.69 18.50
CA GLN A 215 4.91 -10.71 18.43
C GLN A 215 5.52 -12.12 18.30
N VAL A 216 5.09 -13.03 19.17
CA VAL A 216 5.46 -14.45 19.13
C VAL A 216 4.48 -15.22 18.25
N TYR A 217 5.02 -16.11 17.44
CA TYR A 217 4.33 -17.05 16.55
C TYR A 217 4.83 -18.47 16.82
N TRP A 218 4.06 -19.47 16.42
CA TRP A 218 4.39 -20.89 16.53
C TRP A 218 4.03 -21.61 15.24
N GLY A 219 4.66 -22.75 14.99
CA GLY A 219 4.49 -23.52 13.75
C GLY A 219 3.05 -24.00 13.52
N PRO A 220 2.68 -24.35 12.26
CA PRO A 220 1.40 -24.97 11.96
C PRO A 220 1.26 -26.32 12.69
N ASP A 221 0.00 -26.75 12.90
CA ASP A 221 -0.31 -28.05 13.51
C ASP A 221 0.24 -29.26 12.74
N ASP A 222 0.54 -29.07 11.46
CA ASP A 222 0.93 -30.12 10.53
C ASP A 222 2.24 -29.71 9.85
N LYS A 223 3.33 -30.31 10.34
CA LYS A 223 4.71 -29.97 9.99
C LYS A 223 5.14 -30.44 8.59
N ASN A 224 4.36 -31.31 7.94
CA ASN A 224 4.70 -31.91 6.64
C ASN A 224 3.95 -31.26 5.47
N GLN A 225 3.44 -30.04 5.63
CA GLN A 225 2.72 -29.36 4.55
C GLN A 225 3.67 -28.80 3.51
N ASN A 226 3.99 -29.62 2.51
CA ASN A 226 4.48 -29.15 1.23
C ASN A 226 3.29 -28.88 0.30
N PHE A 227 3.09 -27.62 -0.04
CA PHE A 227 2.12 -27.23 -1.07
C PHE A 227 2.82 -27.21 -2.42
N ALA A 228 2.15 -27.69 -3.46
CA ALA A 228 2.69 -27.63 -4.82
C ALA A 228 2.63 -26.19 -5.37
N THR A 229 1.60 -25.44 -4.99
CA THR A 229 1.36 -24.08 -5.49
C THR A 229 0.88 -23.13 -4.39
N ALA A 230 0.94 -21.81 -4.68
CA ALA A 230 0.42 -20.79 -3.78
C ALA A 230 -1.12 -20.85 -3.66
N LEU A 231 -1.80 -21.41 -4.66
CA LEU A 231 -3.24 -21.67 -4.63
C LEU A 231 -3.60 -22.80 -3.66
N ASP A 232 -2.80 -23.87 -3.63
CA ASP A 232 -3.01 -24.97 -2.67
C ASP A 232 -2.85 -24.47 -1.23
N PHE A 233 -1.84 -23.63 -1.01
CA PHE A 233 -1.64 -22.94 0.27
C PHE A 233 -2.84 -22.05 0.62
N ALA A 234 -3.23 -21.17 -0.30
CA ALA A 234 -4.36 -20.26 -0.09
C ALA A 234 -5.65 -21.01 0.23
N SER A 235 -5.90 -22.14 -0.44
CA SER A 235 -7.06 -23.01 -0.23
C SER A 235 -7.10 -23.65 1.15
N LYS A 236 -5.93 -24.03 1.71
CA LYS A 236 -5.85 -24.61 3.06
C LYS A 236 -6.11 -23.57 4.16
N TYR A 237 -5.53 -22.38 4.02
CA TYR A 237 -5.54 -21.34 5.06
C TYR A 237 -6.65 -20.31 4.90
N SER A 238 -7.43 -20.38 3.83
CA SER A 238 -8.63 -19.58 3.66
C SER A 238 -9.78 -20.11 4.50
N TYR A 239 -10.68 -19.20 4.88
CA TYR A 239 -11.90 -19.56 5.61
C TYR A 239 -12.74 -20.54 4.79
N LYS A 240 -12.97 -21.73 5.34
CA LYS A 240 -13.97 -22.67 4.84
C LYS A 240 -15.27 -22.36 5.57
N PRO A 241 -16.33 -21.88 4.89
CA PRO A 241 -17.63 -21.78 5.54
C PRO A 241 -17.99 -23.16 6.07
N SER A 242 -18.47 -23.22 7.31
CA SER A 242 -19.01 -24.45 7.87
C SER A 242 -20.04 -24.97 6.89
N THR A 243 -19.87 -26.21 6.42
CA THR A 243 -20.90 -26.91 5.66
C THR A 243 -22.10 -27.04 6.60
N VAL A 244 -23.12 -26.22 6.36
CA VAL A 244 -24.46 -26.38 6.92
C VAL A 244 -25.17 -27.48 6.12
#